data_AF-A0A662HWS4-F1
#
_entry.id   AF-A0A662HWS4-F1
#
_cell.length_a   1.000
_cell.length_b   1.000
_cell.length_c   1.000
_cell.angle_alpha   90.00
_cell.angle_beta   90.00
_cell.angle_gamma   90.00
#
_symmetry.space_group_name_H-M   'P 1'
#
loop_
_entity.id
_entity.type
_entity.pdbx_description
1 polymer ?
#
loop_
_entity_poly.entity_id
_entity_poly.type
_entity_poly.pdbx_seq_one_letter_code
_entity_poly.pdbx_strand_id
1 'polypeptide(L)'
;MKAKTKVVLISHTHWDREWYYTFDKYRYRLVACVDKLLEILEKKPDFKCFVFDGQVAPIEDYLEVRPENREKLVKYISKGRIKIGPWYIQPDEFLVSGESLVRNLMLGIRTASKYGGYMKVGYLPDIFGHTAQMPQILRGFGIDNFFFHRGMGPEFENLGMYFKWVAPSGDYVYTVFLYGGYGTLLGLPDDPEKATEMIRGLVERLKDRANVPVIPGMIGCDHAFPKEWVPNVENYARKKDLPFVVEQGSLEDVVEVMKSSEEKLGEYKGELLSSHYHSCLYGVWSARIYLKQLCFGSEVKLTHLVEPLWALAWLLEKIYPSE
;
A
#
# COMPACT_ATOMS: atom_id res chain seq x y z
N MET A 1 -27.04 11.94 17.62
CA MET A 1 -27.09 11.53 16.19
C MET A 1 -25.95 10.56 15.95
N LYS A 2 -26.18 9.42 15.27
CA LYS A 2 -25.06 8.55 14.84
C LYS A 2 -24.15 9.35 13.91
N ALA A 3 -22.83 9.24 14.08
CA ALA A 3 -21.87 9.85 13.16
C ALA A 3 -22.10 9.30 11.75
N LYS A 4 -22.11 10.18 10.74
CA LYS A 4 -22.21 9.78 9.33
C LYS A 4 -20.96 8.98 8.93
N THR A 5 -21.12 7.91 8.16
CA THR A 5 -20.00 7.15 7.60
C THR A 5 -19.18 8.05 6.68
N LYS A 6 -17.84 8.06 6.82
CA LYS A 6 -16.92 8.78 5.94
C LYS A 6 -16.42 7.85 4.84
N VAL A 7 -16.58 8.24 3.58
CA VAL A 7 -15.93 7.57 2.43
C VAL A 7 -14.69 8.38 2.07
N VAL A 8 -13.52 7.79 2.28
CA VAL A 8 -12.23 8.40 1.90
C VAL A 8 -11.91 7.99 0.48
N LEU A 9 -11.92 8.95 -0.46
CA LEU A 9 -11.56 8.73 -1.86
C LEU A 9 -10.04 8.69 -1.99
N ILE A 10 -9.48 7.49 -2.13
CA ILE A 10 -8.03 7.26 -2.18
C ILE A 10 -7.64 7.04 -3.64
N SER A 11 -7.05 8.07 -4.24
CA SER A 11 -6.48 7.96 -5.60
C SER A 11 -5.16 7.21 -5.54
N HIS A 12 -5.04 6.12 -6.30
CA HIS A 12 -3.84 5.30 -6.27
C HIS A 12 -3.61 4.58 -7.60
N THR A 13 -2.47 3.92 -7.71
CA THR A 13 -2.21 2.89 -8.71
C THR A 13 -1.61 1.68 -8.01
N HIS A 14 -1.91 0.47 -8.50
CA HIS A 14 -1.12 -0.71 -8.17
C HIS A 14 -0.17 -0.98 -9.33
N TRP A 15 1.14 -1.00 -9.08
CA TRP A 15 2.13 -0.98 -10.15
C TRP A 15 3.07 -2.17 -10.06
N ASP A 16 2.64 -3.30 -10.61
CA ASP A 16 3.56 -4.40 -10.88
C ASP A 16 4.69 -3.90 -11.77
N ARG A 17 5.92 -3.98 -11.26
CA ARG A 17 7.13 -3.51 -11.96
C ARG A 17 7.38 -4.31 -13.24
N GLU A 18 7.03 -5.59 -13.21
CA GLU A 18 7.02 -6.51 -14.34
C GLU A 18 6.02 -7.65 -14.10
N TRP A 19 5.30 -8.08 -15.14
CA TRP A 19 4.27 -9.11 -15.04
C TRP A 19 4.00 -9.79 -16.39
N TYR A 20 2.88 -9.50 -17.05
CA TYR A 20 2.56 -10.06 -18.38
C TYR A 20 3.22 -9.31 -19.54
N TYR A 21 3.84 -8.16 -19.26
CA TYR A 21 4.77 -7.47 -20.14
C TYR A 21 6.15 -7.34 -19.49
N THR A 22 7.16 -7.09 -20.32
CA THR A 22 8.53 -6.83 -19.87
C THR A 22 8.60 -5.57 -19.02
N PHE A 23 9.62 -5.50 -18.16
CA PHE A 23 9.95 -4.32 -17.37
C PHE A 23 9.93 -3.02 -18.20
N ASP A 24 10.60 -2.99 -19.36
CA ASP A 24 10.67 -1.78 -20.18
C ASP A 24 9.31 -1.29 -20.70
N LYS A 25 8.39 -2.21 -21.01
CA LYS A 25 7.05 -1.84 -21.47
C LYS A 25 6.23 -1.24 -20.32
N TYR A 26 6.38 -1.76 -19.11
CA TYR A 26 5.80 -1.14 -17.93
C TYR A 26 6.48 0.18 -17.58
N ARG A 27 7.81 0.29 -17.67
CA ARG A 27 8.54 1.54 -17.45
C ARG A 27 8.11 2.65 -18.41
N TYR A 28 7.85 2.34 -19.68
CA TYR A 28 7.28 3.30 -20.63
C TYR A 28 5.90 3.83 -20.17
N ARG A 29 5.02 2.94 -19.70
CA ARG A 29 3.70 3.33 -19.18
C ARG A 29 3.81 4.10 -17.85
N LEU A 30 4.81 3.77 -17.03
CA LEU A 30 5.09 4.41 -15.76
C LEU A 30 5.44 5.88 -15.98
N VAL A 31 6.30 6.17 -16.97
CA VAL A 31 6.63 7.54 -17.37
C VAL A 31 5.37 8.34 -17.72
N ALA A 32 4.48 7.78 -18.54
CA ALA A 32 3.23 8.46 -18.88
C ALA A 32 2.29 8.64 -17.67
N CYS A 33 2.25 7.68 -16.75
CA CYS A 33 1.44 7.75 -15.53
C CYS A 33 1.94 8.86 -14.59
N VAL A 34 3.24 8.90 -14.32
CA VAL A 34 3.86 9.91 -13.45
C VAL A 34 3.82 11.29 -14.09
N ASP A 35 4.08 11.42 -15.40
CA ASP A 35 3.98 12.69 -16.13
C ASP A 35 2.55 13.26 -15.99
N LYS A 36 1.52 12.43 -16.19
CA LYS A 36 0.12 12.82 -15.98
C LYS A 36 -0.17 13.21 -14.52
N LEU A 37 0.36 12.47 -13.55
CA LEU A 37 0.20 12.80 -12.13
C LEU A 37 0.79 14.18 -11.80
N LEU A 38 2.01 14.46 -12.27
CA LEU A 38 2.66 15.76 -12.07
C LEU A 38 1.85 16.90 -12.71
N GLU A 39 1.33 16.69 -13.92
CA GLU A 39 0.45 17.65 -14.61
C GLU A 39 -0.83 17.93 -13.80
N ILE A 40 -1.48 16.90 -13.27
CA ILE A 40 -2.67 17.06 -12.42
C ILE A 40 -2.34 17.85 -11.16
N LEU A 41 -1.25 17.51 -10.47
CA LEU A 41 -0.86 18.19 -9.24
C LEU A 41 -0.45 19.66 -9.45
N GLU A 42 -0.02 20.01 -10.66
CA GLU A 42 0.26 21.39 -11.08
C GLU A 42 -1.03 22.16 -11.41
N LYS A 43 -1.94 21.56 -12.20
CA LYS A 43 -3.17 22.21 -12.68
C LYS A 43 -4.33 22.22 -11.66
N LYS A 44 -4.35 21.27 -10.72
CA LYS A 44 -5.44 21.05 -9.74
C LYS A 44 -4.90 21.15 -8.31
N PRO A 45 -4.83 22.37 -7.72
CA PRO A 45 -4.40 22.55 -6.33
C PRO A 45 -5.29 21.84 -5.31
N ASP A 46 -6.56 21.61 -5.66
CA ASP A 46 -7.56 20.92 -4.84
C ASP A 46 -7.45 19.38 -4.89
N PHE A 47 -6.65 18.81 -5.79
CA PHE A 47 -6.32 17.39 -5.79
C PHE A 47 -5.39 17.06 -4.60
N LYS A 48 -5.93 16.49 -3.52
CA LYS A 48 -5.21 16.40 -2.24
C LYS A 48 -3.95 15.55 -2.31
N CYS A 49 -4.07 14.27 -2.67
CA CYS A 49 -2.92 13.37 -2.75
C CYS A 49 -3.16 12.15 -3.65
N PHE A 50 -2.08 11.46 -3.98
CA PHE A 50 -2.05 10.20 -4.72
C PHE A 50 -1.17 9.18 -4.00
N VAL A 51 -1.69 7.98 -3.74
CA VAL A 51 -0.93 6.87 -3.16
C VAL A 51 -0.24 6.10 -4.28
N PHE A 52 1.09 6.13 -4.28
CA PHE A 52 1.93 5.46 -5.26
C PHE A 52 2.36 4.07 -4.74
N ASP A 53 1.35 3.24 -4.52
CA ASP A 53 1.47 1.79 -4.31
C ASP A 53 2.36 1.28 -3.15
N GLY A 54 2.70 2.10 -2.16
CA GLY A 54 3.46 1.58 -1.02
C GLY A 54 4.93 1.25 -1.30
N GLN A 55 5.42 1.50 -2.52
CA GLN A 55 6.76 1.15 -2.97
C GLN A 55 7.54 2.36 -3.50
N VAL A 56 8.86 2.25 -3.53
CA VAL A 56 9.76 3.36 -3.92
C VAL A 56 10.47 3.10 -5.25
N ALA A 57 10.72 1.83 -5.60
CA ALA A 57 11.44 1.48 -6.83
C ALA A 57 10.86 2.13 -8.11
N PRO A 58 9.51 2.22 -8.31
CA PRO A 58 8.97 2.91 -9.48
C PRO A 58 9.33 4.40 -9.58
N ILE A 59 9.61 5.07 -8.46
CA ILE A 59 10.07 6.47 -8.48
C ILE A 59 11.49 6.56 -9.05
N GLU A 60 12.36 5.61 -8.71
CA GLU A 60 13.71 5.55 -9.25
C GLU A 60 13.68 5.17 -10.74
N ASP A 61 12.88 4.17 -11.11
CA ASP A 61 12.67 3.78 -12.51
C ASP A 61 12.20 4.95 -13.38
N TYR A 62 11.34 5.82 -12.84
CA TYR A 62 10.92 7.04 -13.51
C TYR A 62 12.06 8.05 -13.65
N LEU A 63 12.82 8.29 -12.58
CA LEU A 63 13.90 9.28 -12.56
C LEU A 63 15.13 8.86 -13.38
N GLU A 64 15.33 7.57 -13.63
CA GLU A 64 16.30 7.09 -14.63
C GLU A 64 15.96 7.57 -16.04
N VAL A 65 14.67 7.74 -16.36
CA VAL A 65 14.20 8.17 -17.69
C VAL A 65 13.97 9.69 -17.74
N ARG A 66 13.49 10.27 -16.65
CA ARG A 66 13.10 11.69 -16.51
C ARG A 66 13.85 12.37 -15.35
N PRO A 67 15.20 12.40 -15.34
CA PRO A 67 15.97 12.97 -14.24
C PRO A 67 15.65 14.45 -13.99
N GLU A 68 15.20 15.19 -15.02
CA GLU A 68 14.78 16.59 -14.93
C GLU A 68 13.59 16.83 -13.99
N ASN A 69 12.79 15.80 -13.72
CA ASN A 69 11.60 15.91 -12.87
C ASN A 69 11.88 15.61 -11.38
N ARG A 70 13.14 15.36 -10.99
CA ARG A 70 13.54 15.06 -9.60
C ARG A 70 13.03 16.10 -8.61
N GLU A 71 13.29 17.38 -8.86
CA GLU A 71 12.88 18.44 -7.92
C GLU A 71 11.36 18.55 -7.79
N LYS A 72 10.63 18.37 -8.89
CA LYS A 72 9.15 18.37 -8.88
C LYS A 72 8.62 17.22 -8.04
N LEU A 73 9.15 16.00 -8.21
CA LEU A 73 8.77 14.85 -7.41
C LEU A 73 9.07 15.07 -5.92
N VAL A 74 10.29 15.50 -5.58
CA VAL A 74 10.66 15.77 -4.17
C VAL A 74 9.73 16.81 -3.55
N LYS A 75 9.39 17.87 -4.29
CA LYS A 75 8.43 18.89 -3.83
C LYS A 75 7.06 18.30 -3.51
N TYR A 76 6.50 17.44 -4.37
CA TYR A 76 5.16 16.88 -4.15
C TYR A 76 5.14 15.76 -3.09
N ILE A 77 6.20 14.96 -3.01
CA ILE A 77 6.36 13.93 -1.97
C ILE A 77 6.54 14.58 -0.60
N SER A 78 7.41 15.59 -0.47
CA SER A 78 7.62 16.31 0.80
C SER A 78 6.36 17.03 1.30
N LYS A 79 5.45 17.40 0.39
CA LYS A 79 4.15 17.99 0.72
C LYS A 79 3.05 16.95 0.99
N GLY A 80 3.38 15.66 0.94
CA GLY A 80 2.42 14.57 1.10
C GLY A 80 1.38 14.46 -0.03
N ARG A 81 1.60 15.13 -1.17
CA ARG A 81 0.69 15.06 -2.33
C ARG A 81 0.96 13.83 -3.22
N ILE A 82 2.16 13.26 -3.12
CA ILE A 82 2.48 11.91 -3.62
C ILE A 82 2.96 11.10 -2.41
N LYS A 83 2.28 10.00 -2.10
CA LYS A 83 2.61 9.12 -0.97
C LYS A 83 3.36 7.90 -1.51
N ILE A 84 4.58 7.68 -1.06
CA ILE A 84 5.47 6.58 -1.50
C ILE A 84 5.93 5.77 -0.29
N GLY A 85 6.49 4.58 -0.55
CA GLY A 85 6.99 3.69 0.50
C GLY A 85 5.87 3.22 1.45
N PRO A 86 6.20 2.51 2.55
CA PRO A 86 7.53 2.39 3.15
C PRO A 86 8.40 1.31 2.52
N TRP A 87 7.85 0.44 1.69
CA TRP A 87 8.58 -0.66 1.09
C TRP A 87 9.46 -0.16 -0.06
N TYR A 88 10.58 -0.83 -0.34
CA TYR A 88 11.31 -0.56 -1.56
C TYR A 88 10.54 -1.11 -2.78
N ILE A 89 10.09 -2.37 -2.67
CA ILE A 89 9.18 -3.07 -3.60
C ILE A 89 8.10 -3.83 -2.81
N GLN A 90 7.02 -4.28 -3.45
CA GLN A 90 6.06 -5.18 -2.80
C GLN A 90 6.55 -6.65 -2.88
N PRO A 91 6.85 -7.32 -1.73
CA PRO A 91 7.44 -8.66 -1.72
C PRO A 91 6.36 -9.75 -1.61
N ASP A 92 6.60 -10.91 -2.21
CA ASP A 92 5.91 -12.14 -1.78
C ASP A 92 6.55 -12.63 -0.47
N GLU A 93 5.80 -12.52 0.63
CA GLU A 93 6.30 -12.75 1.98
C GLU A 93 6.78 -14.18 2.25
N PHE A 94 6.26 -15.17 1.52
CA PHE A 94 6.61 -16.58 1.72
C PHE A 94 7.70 -17.08 0.76
N LEU A 95 8.13 -16.24 -0.19
CA LEU A 95 9.16 -16.58 -1.18
C LEU A 95 10.50 -15.88 -0.97
N VAL A 96 10.63 -15.11 0.11
CA VAL A 96 11.86 -14.44 0.52
C VAL A 96 12.14 -14.74 1.99
N SER A 97 13.39 -14.58 2.41
CA SER A 97 13.77 -14.69 3.82
C SER A 97 13.20 -13.54 4.67
N GLY A 98 13.12 -13.76 5.98
CA GLY A 98 12.73 -12.71 6.93
C GLY A 98 13.68 -11.50 6.90
N GLU A 99 14.99 -11.73 6.71
CA GLU A 99 15.96 -10.64 6.52
C GLU A 99 15.62 -9.80 5.29
N SER A 100 15.27 -10.42 4.15
CA SER A 100 14.86 -9.69 2.95
C SER A 100 13.64 -8.81 3.16
N LEU A 101 12.65 -9.24 3.95
CA LEU A 101 11.50 -8.41 4.33
C LEU A 101 11.94 -7.19 5.15
N VAL A 102 12.80 -7.40 6.15
CA VAL A 102 13.38 -6.33 6.97
C VAL A 102 14.19 -5.36 6.11
N ARG A 103 15.05 -5.86 5.21
CA ARG A 103 15.86 -5.03 4.30
C ARG A 103 14.98 -4.26 3.32
N ASN A 104 13.89 -4.85 2.84
CA ASN A 104 12.97 -4.18 1.94
C ASN A 104 12.35 -2.91 2.60
N LEU A 105 11.95 -2.99 3.87
CA LEU A 105 11.50 -1.81 4.64
C LEU A 105 12.65 -0.83 4.91
N MET A 106 13.81 -1.32 5.34
CA MET A 106 14.98 -0.46 5.62
C MET A 106 15.38 0.35 4.39
N LEU A 107 15.51 -0.32 3.24
CA LEU A 107 15.86 0.30 1.96
C LEU A 107 14.76 1.25 1.49
N GLY A 108 13.49 0.82 1.55
CA GLY A 108 12.36 1.65 1.14
C GLY A 108 12.28 2.95 1.94
N ILE A 109 12.36 2.89 3.27
CA ILE A 109 12.35 4.06 4.16
C ILE A 109 13.56 4.97 3.89
N ARG A 110 14.76 4.39 3.78
CA ARG A 110 15.99 5.14 3.50
C ARG A 110 15.91 5.86 2.16
N THR A 111 15.45 5.18 1.11
CA THR A 111 15.37 5.71 -0.24
C THR A 111 14.24 6.75 -0.35
N ALA A 112 13.05 6.48 0.17
CA ALA A 112 11.95 7.44 0.20
C ALA A 112 12.31 8.74 0.94
N SER A 113 13.12 8.64 2.01
CA SER A 113 13.60 9.82 2.75
C SER A 113 14.44 10.75 1.87
N LYS A 114 15.18 10.23 0.87
CA LYS A 114 15.90 11.05 -0.12
C LYS A 114 14.98 11.82 -1.06
N TYR A 115 13.73 11.38 -1.18
CA TYR A 115 12.70 11.95 -2.05
C TYR A 115 11.67 12.80 -1.30
N GLY A 116 11.82 13.03 0.01
CA GLY A 116 10.94 13.90 0.78
C GLY A 116 10.13 13.20 1.88
N GLY A 117 10.28 11.89 2.03
CA GLY A 117 9.64 11.10 3.08
C GLY A 117 8.81 9.94 2.54
N TYR A 118 8.14 9.24 3.45
CA TYR A 118 7.36 8.03 3.17
C TYR A 118 6.04 8.06 3.94
N MET A 119 5.04 7.31 3.47
CA MET A 119 3.84 7.06 4.26
C MET A 119 4.08 6.00 5.32
N LYS A 120 3.61 6.23 6.54
CA LYS A 120 3.73 5.28 7.66
C LYS A 120 2.58 4.27 7.66
N VAL A 121 2.40 3.60 6.52
CA VAL A 121 1.31 2.66 6.29
C VAL A 121 1.89 1.36 5.73
N GLY A 122 1.64 0.24 6.41
CA GLY A 122 1.93 -1.07 5.86
C GLY A 122 0.92 -1.37 4.75
N TYR A 123 1.31 -1.18 3.49
CA TYR A 123 0.41 -1.36 2.35
C TYR A 123 0.90 -2.50 1.47
N LEU A 124 0.21 -3.64 1.53
CA LEU A 124 0.52 -4.87 0.78
C LEU A 124 -0.79 -5.42 0.18
N PRO A 125 -1.38 -4.70 -0.78
CA PRO A 125 -2.73 -4.96 -1.25
C PRO A 125 -2.83 -6.26 -2.06
N ASP A 126 -1.79 -6.74 -2.73
CA ASP A 126 -1.89 -7.92 -3.60
C ASP A 126 -0.94 -9.07 -3.25
N ILE A 127 -0.39 -9.10 -2.04
CA ILE A 127 0.51 -10.17 -1.64
C ILE A 127 -0.26 -11.47 -1.39
N PHE A 128 0.34 -12.60 -1.75
CA PHE A 128 -0.30 -13.91 -1.79
C PHE A 128 -0.32 -14.60 -0.41
N GLY A 129 -0.88 -13.86 0.54
CA GLY A 129 -0.94 -14.20 1.96
C GLY A 129 0.13 -13.49 2.77
N HIS A 130 -0.06 -13.45 4.09
CA HIS A 130 0.82 -12.69 4.99
C HIS A 130 1.28 -13.49 6.21
N THR A 131 2.56 -13.36 6.55
CA THR A 131 3.16 -14.05 7.70
C THR A 131 2.65 -13.49 9.03
N ALA A 132 2.42 -14.35 10.02
CA ALA A 132 1.97 -13.96 11.35
C ALA A 132 2.92 -12.99 12.08
N GLN A 133 4.18 -12.89 11.64
CA GLN A 133 5.17 -11.97 12.19
C GLN A 133 5.09 -10.55 11.63
N MET A 134 4.30 -10.30 10.59
CA MET A 134 4.23 -8.98 9.96
C MET A 134 3.87 -7.84 10.93
N PRO A 135 2.95 -8.00 11.91
CA PRO A 135 2.72 -6.96 12.91
C PRO A 135 3.98 -6.61 13.71
N GLN A 136 4.77 -7.60 14.13
CA GLN A 136 6.03 -7.37 14.84
C GLN A 136 7.04 -6.64 13.96
N ILE A 137 7.18 -7.07 12.69
CA ILE A 137 8.10 -6.45 11.72
C ILE A 137 7.72 -4.97 11.53
N LEU A 138 6.47 -4.67 11.20
CA LEU A 138 5.99 -3.30 10.97
C LEU A 138 6.20 -2.41 12.20
N ARG A 139 5.91 -2.93 13.40
CA ARG A 139 6.14 -2.21 14.67
C ARG A 139 7.61 -1.88 14.90
N GLY A 140 8.52 -2.76 14.51
CA GLY A 140 9.97 -2.50 14.52
C GLY A 140 10.39 -1.29 13.67
N PHE A 141 9.60 -0.92 12.67
CA PHE A 141 9.80 0.27 11.83
C PHE A 141 8.90 1.45 12.22
N GLY A 142 8.22 1.37 13.37
CA GLY A 142 7.30 2.40 13.84
C GLY A 142 6.03 2.53 12.98
N ILE A 143 5.67 1.49 12.24
CA ILE A 143 4.43 1.39 11.47
C ILE A 143 3.47 0.54 12.30
N ASP A 144 2.28 1.07 12.56
CA ASP A 144 1.32 0.48 13.48
C ASP A 144 0.01 0.08 12.81
N ASN A 145 -0.02 0.06 11.48
CA ASN A 145 -1.22 -0.20 10.71
C ASN A 145 -0.90 -0.98 9.43
N PHE A 146 -1.89 -1.70 8.92
CA PHE A 146 -1.73 -2.60 7.79
C PHE A 146 -2.97 -2.64 6.90
N PHE A 147 -2.78 -2.67 5.58
CA PHE A 147 -3.83 -2.78 4.57
C PHE A 147 -3.50 -3.92 3.64
N PHE A 148 -4.49 -4.77 3.40
CA PHE A 148 -4.31 -5.97 2.58
C PHE A 148 -5.63 -6.43 1.93
N HIS A 149 -5.55 -7.29 0.92
CA HIS A 149 -6.72 -7.85 0.24
C HIS A 149 -6.78 -9.39 0.21
N ARG A 150 -5.67 -10.11 0.36
CA ARG A 150 -5.66 -11.58 0.23
C ARG A 150 -5.28 -12.24 1.53
N GLY A 151 -5.82 -13.43 1.79
CA GLY A 151 -5.47 -14.20 2.99
C GLY A 151 -6.51 -14.16 4.10
N MET A 152 -7.58 -13.37 3.96
CA MET A 152 -8.64 -13.30 4.96
C MET A 152 -9.57 -14.51 4.88
N GLY A 153 -9.81 -15.16 6.02
CA GLY A 153 -10.70 -16.31 6.15
C GLY A 153 -12.08 -15.97 6.73
N PRO A 154 -12.94 -16.99 6.95
CA PRO A 154 -14.33 -16.80 7.41
C PRO A 154 -14.45 -16.09 8.77
N GLU A 155 -13.37 -15.98 9.55
CA GLU A 155 -13.28 -15.13 10.73
C GLU A 155 -13.65 -13.66 10.46
N PHE A 156 -13.55 -13.21 9.20
CA PHE A 156 -14.00 -11.89 8.75
C PHE A 156 -15.46 -11.61 9.12
N GLU A 157 -16.35 -12.60 9.05
CA GLU A 157 -17.77 -12.39 9.35
C GLU A 157 -18.01 -11.97 10.81
N ASN A 158 -17.06 -12.27 11.71
CA ASN A 158 -17.08 -11.83 13.11
C ASN A 158 -16.22 -10.58 13.36
N LEU A 159 -15.11 -10.43 12.65
CA LEU A 159 -14.16 -9.32 12.85
C LEU A 159 -14.60 -8.03 12.16
N GLY A 160 -15.23 -8.13 10.99
CA GLY A 160 -15.47 -7.02 10.09
C GLY A 160 -14.22 -6.58 9.32
N MET A 161 -14.33 -5.44 8.63
CA MET A 161 -13.24 -4.88 7.81
C MET A 161 -12.05 -4.36 8.63
N TYR A 162 -12.26 -4.02 9.90
CA TYR A 162 -11.26 -3.39 10.75
C TYR A 162 -11.01 -4.25 11.98
N PHE A 163 -9.75 -4.59 12.27
CA PHE A 163 -9.38 -5.41 13.42
C PHE A 163 -7.94 -5.16 13.85
N LYS A 164 -7.54 -5.65 15.03
CA LYS A 164 -6.14 -5.69 15.45
C LYS A 164 -5.53 -7.02 15.03
N TRP A 165 -4.49 -6.99 14.21
CA TRP A 165 -3.74 -8.20 13.88
C TRP A 165 -2.54 -8.34 14.83
N VAL A 166 -2.54 -9.41 15.62
CA VAL A 166 -1.59 -9.64 16.70
C VAL A 166 -0.60 -10.73 16.30
N ALA A 167 0.68 -10.41 16.34
CA ALA A 167 1.79 -11.32 16.10
C ALA A 167 2.00 -12.29 17.27
N PRO A 168 2.73 -13.40 17.06
CA PRO A 168 3.17 -14.29 18.13
C PRO A 168 3.92 -13.60 19.27
N SER A 169 4.61 -12.48 19.02
CA SER A 169 5.26 -11.66 20.05
C SER A 169 4.29 -10.93 21.00
N GLY A 170 3.01 -10.81 20.62
CA GLY A 170 2.03 -9.95 21.28
C GLY A 170 1.98 -8.52 20.71
N ASP A 171 2.92 -8.14 19.85
CA ASP A 171 2.82 -6.90 19.07
C ASP A 171 1.59 -6.95 18.16
N TYR A 172 0.94 -5.82 17.93
CA TYR A 172 -0.19 -5.74 17.01
C TYR A 172 -0.14 -4.50 16.13
N VAL A 173 -0.87 -4.57 15.03
CA VAL A 173 -1.14 -3.44 14.12
C VAL A 173 -2.64 -3.30 13.88
N TYR A 174 -3.09 -2.08 13.64
CA TYR A 174 -4.46 -1.80 13.21
C TYR A 174 -4.62 -2.15 11.74
N THR A 175 -5.47 -3.12 11.46
CA THR A 175 -5.54 -3.76 10.15
C THR A 175 -6.85 -3.44 9.45
N VAL A 176 -6.73 -3.11 8.17
CA VAL A 176 -7.85 -2.91 7.24
C VAL A 176 -7.81 -4.00 6.19
N PHE A 177 -8.83 -4.85 6.20
CA PHE A 177 -9.09 -5.76 5.09
C PHE A 177 -9.86 -5.02 4.00
N LEU A 178 -9.24 -4.86 2.84
CA LEU A 178 -9.83 -4.27 1.63
C LEU A 178 -10.84 -5.25 1.00
N TYR A 179 -11.97 -5.44 1.67
CA TYR A 179 -13.05 -6.28 1.17
C TYR A 179 -13.59 -5.74 -0.16
N GLY A 180 -13.56 -6.56 -1.20
CA GLY A 180 -13.87 -6.16 -2.58
C GLY A 180 -12.70 -5.60 -3.38
N GLY A 181 -11.47 -5.63 -2.82
CA GLY A 181 -10.24 -5.30 -3.52
C GLY A 181 -9.74 -3.89 -3.30
N TYR A 182 -8.56 -3.61 -3.83
CA TYR A 182 -8.01 -2.26 -3.96
C TYR A 182 -8.57 -1.52 -5.20
N GLY A 183 -9.62 -2.04 -5.84
CA GLY A 183 -10.26 -1.45 -7.03
C GLY A 183 -11.73 -1.11 -6.87
N THR A 184 -12.22 -0.93 -5.63
CA THR A 184 -13.66 -0.73 -5.34
C THR A 184 -14.30 0.45 -6.09
N LEU A 185 -13.51 1.48 -6.43
CA LEU A 185 -13.91 2.64 -7.24
C LEU A 185 -13.05 2.80 -8.51
N LEU A 186 -12.47 1.72 -9.04
CA LEU A 186 -11.73 1.74 -10.33
C LEU A 186 -12.58 2.34 -11.46
N GLY A 187 -13.90 2.07 -11.46
CA GLY A 187 -14.84 2.57 -12.46
C GLY A 187 -15.38 3.98 -12.22
N LEU A 188 -14.90 4.73 -11.21
CA LEU A 188 -15.45 6.04 -10.85
C LEU A 188 -15.54 6.98 -12.08
N PRO A 189 -16.76 7.39 -12.51
CA PRO A 189 -16.95 8.24 -13.68
C PRO A 189 -16.57 9.69 -13.39
N ASP A 190 -16.41 10.48 -14.45
CA ASP A 190 -16.15 11.93 -14.40
C ASP A 190 -17.39 12.76 -14.08
N ASP A 191 -18.57 12.27 -14.43
CA ASP A 191 -19.87 12.80 -14.01
C ASP A 191 -20.05 12.68 -12.48
N PRO A 192 -20.07 13.80 -11.73
CA PRO A 192 -20.08 13.76 -10.26
C PRO A 192 -21.34 13.14 -9.65
N GLU A 193 -22.46 13.19 -10.36
CA GLU A 193 -23.73 12.62 -9.90
C GLU A 193 -23.69 11.09 -9.97
N LYS A 194 -23.31 10.55 -11.12
CA LYS A 194 -23.08 9.10 -11.29
C LYS A 194 -21.98 8.59 -10.37
N ALA A 195 -20.92 9.38 -10.15
CA ALA A 195 -19.85 9.04 -9.21
C ALA A 195 -20.37 8.96 -7.77
N THR A 196 -21.21 9.92 -7.36
CA THR A 196 -21.86 9.91 -6.04
C THR A 196 -22.78 8.71 -5.86
N GLU A 197 -23.49 8.30 -6.91
CA GLU A 197 -24.35 7.10 -6.87
C GLU A 197 -23.52 5.80 -6.78
N MET A 198 -22.40 5.72 -7.49
CA MET A 198 -21.45 4.61 -7.32
C MET A 198 -20.91 4.53 -5.89
N ILE A 199 -20.59 5.68 -5.27
CA ILE A 199 -20.16 5.75 -3.87
C ILE A 199 -21.28 5.31 -2.92
N ARG A 200 -22.53 5.70 -3.17
CA ARG A 200 -23.69 5.23 -2.40
C ARG A 200 -23.81 3.71 -2.47
N GLY A 201 -23.67 3.12 -3.66
CA GLY A 201 -23.69 1.67 -3.84
C GLY A 201 -22.55 0.95 -3.10
N LEU A 202 -21.37 1.57 -2.99
CA LEU A 202 -20.28 1.06 -2.16
C LEU A 202 -20.64 1.10 -0.66
N VAL A 203 -21.16 2.23 -0.17
CA VAL A 203 -21.59 2.37 1.23
C VAL A 203 -22.64 1.33 1.59
N GLU A 204 -23.65 1.14 0.74
CA GLU A 204 -24.73 0.17 0.97
C GLU A 204 -24.21 -1.27 1.01
N ARG A 205 -23.24 -1.63 0.15
CA ARG A 205 -22.63 -2.96 0.10
C ARG A 205 -21.80 -3.27 1.34
N LEU A 206 -21.15 -2.27 1.92
CA LEU A 206 -20.21 -2.42 3.03
C LEU A 206 -20.82 -2.11 4.40
N LYS A 207 -22.05 -1.59 4.47
CA LYS A 207 -22.68 -1.10 5.72
C LYS A 207 -22.68 -2.13 6.87
N ASP A 208 -22.85 -3.41 6.55
CA ASP A 208 -22.94 -4.49 7.54
C ASP A 208 -21.57 -5.12 7.85
N ARG A 209 -20.52 -4.76 7.09
CA ARG A 209 -19.16 -5.29 7.20
C ARG A 209 -18.16 -4.26 7.73
N ALA A 210 -18.42 -2.98 7.52
CA ALA A 210 -17.64 -1.87 8.05
C ALA A 210 -18.03 -1.60 9.51
N ASN A 211 -17.29 -2.22 10.44
CA ASN A 211 -17.48 -2.08 11.89
C ASN A 211 -17.02 -0.71 12.46
N VAL A 212 -16.41 0.14 11.63
CA VAL A 212 -15.96 1.51 11.93
C VAL A 212 -16.64 2.48 10.95
N PRO A 213 -16.97 3.74 11.33
CA PRO A 213 -17.65 4.70 10.47
C PRO A 213 -16.76 5.32 9.36
N VAL A 214 -15.90 4.51 8.73
CA VAL A 214 -15.08 4.90 7.58
C VAL A 214 -15.08 3.78 6.54
N ILE A 215 -15.01 4.13 5.26
CA ILE A 215 -14.87 3.21 4.13
C ILE A 215 -13.75 3.74 3.21
N PRO A 216 -12.72 2.92 2.89
CA PRO A 216 -11.75 3.26 1.84
C PRO A 216 -12.40 3.10 0.46
N GLY A 217 -12.62 4.23 -0.23
CA GLY A 217 -13.03 4.28 -1.62
C GLY A 217 -11.79 4.24 -2.52
N MET A 218 -11.38 3.05 -2.96
CA MET A 218 -10.11 2.84 -3.66
C MET A 218 -10.26 3.16 -5.16
N ILE A 219 -9.70 4.30 -5.57
CA ILE A 219 -9.75 4.83 -6.95
C ILE A 219 -8.43 4.51 -7.64
N GLY A 220 -8.32 3.27 -8.12
CA GLY A 220 -7.12 2.72 -8.76
C GLY A 220 -7.27 1.22 -8.94
N CYS A 221 -6.31 0.60 -9.61
CA CYS A 221 -6.10 -0.84 -9.78
C CYS A 221 -4.76 -1.02 -10.52
N ASP A 222 -4.47 -2.22 -11.00
CA ASP A 222 -3.31 -2.59 -11.80
C ASP A 222 -3.09 -1.60 -12.95
N HIS A 223 -1.95 -0.92 -12.90
CA HIS A 223 -1.45 0.05 -13.88
C HIS A 223 -2.47 1.15 -14.24
N ALA A 224 -3.36 1.49 -13.31
CA ALA A 224 -4.36 2.54 -13.49
C ALA A 224 -3.72 3.93 -13.48
N PHE A 225 -4.24 4.83 -14.32
CA PHE A 225 -3.79 6.22 -14.40
C PHE A 225 -4.58 7.10 -13.42
N PRO A 226 -3.98 8.20 -12.93
CA PRO A 226 -4.67 9.14 -12.06
C PRO A 226 -5.89 9.76 -12.76
N LYS A 227 -6.95 9.95 -11.97
CA LYS A 227 -8.22 10.56 -12.38
C LYS A 227 -8.34 11.97 -11.84
N GLU A 228 -8.21 12.97 -12.71
CA GLU A 228 -8.14 14.37 -12.32
C GLU A 228 -9.45 14.96 -11.75
N TRP A 229 -10.58 14.29 -11.99
CA TRP A 229 -11.91 14.77 -11.60
C TRP A 229 -12.33 14.38 -10.19
N VAL A 230 -11.51 13.64 -9.42
CA VAL A 230 -11.85 13.22 -8.04
C VAL A 230 -12.26 14.40 -7.14
N PRO A 231 -11.60 15.58 -7.18
CA PRO A 231 -12.05 16.75 -6.41
C PRO A 231 -13.46 17.24 -6.78
N ASN A 232 -13.87 17.10 -8.05
CA ASN A 232 -15.21 17.48 -8.49
C ASN A 232 -16.27 16.61 -7.82
N VAL A 233 -15.98 15.32 -7.60
CA VAL A 233 -16.88 14.38 -6.93
C VAL A 233 -17.05 14.76 -5.46
N GLU A 234 -15.94 15.02 -4.75
CA GLU A 234 -15.98 15.52 -3.36
C GLU A 234 -16.81 16.81 -3.26
N ASN A 235 -16.52 17.79 -4.12
CA ASN A 235 -17.19 19.09 -4.12
C ASN A 235 -18.69 18.99 -4.44
N TYR A 236 -19.09 18.10 -5.34
CA TYR A 236 -20.48 17.83 -5.64
C TYR A 236 -21.18 17.16 -4.45
N ALA A 237 -20.61 16.10 -3.90
CA ALA A 237 -21.17 15.35 -2.78
C ALA A 237 -21.35 16.23 -1.53
N ARG A 238 -20.40 17.15 -1.26
CA ARG A 238 -20.46 18.13 -0.16
C ARG A 238 -21.67 19.07 -0.23
N LYS A 239 -22.21 19.33 -1.43
CA LYS A 239 -23.38 20.18 -1.65
C LYS A 239 -24.71 19.43 -1.54
N LYS A 240 -24.68 18.11 -1.36
CA LYS A 240 -25.87 17.25 -1.26
C LYS A 240 -26.10 16.83 0.19
N ASP A 241 -27.37 16.66 0.57
CA ASP A 241 -27.70 16.06 1.85
C ASP A 241 -27.61 14.53 1.76
N LEU A 242 -26.40 14.01 1.94
CA LEU A 242 -26.11 12.57 1.89
C LEU A 242 -26.07 11.97 3.31
N PRO A 243 -26.45 10.69 3.49
CA PRO A 243 -26.33 10.01 4.78
C PRO A 243 -24.86 9.66 5.14
N PHE A 244 -23.92 9.92 4.24
CA PHE A 244 -22.48 9.73 4.39
C PHE A 244 -21.72 11.00 3.97
N VAL A 245 -20.46 11.08 4.36
CA VAL A 245 -19.52 12.14 3.96
C VAL A 245 -18.58 11.59 2.90
N VAL A 246 -18.25 12.37 1.88
CA VAL A 246 -17.26 12.01 0.86
C VAL A 246 -16.10 12.99 0.94
N GLU A 247 -14.89 12.48 0.99
CA GLU A 247 -13.69 13.30 1.09
C GLU A 247 -12.52 12.62 0.37
N GLN A 248 -11.78 13.34 -0.48
CA GLN A 248 -10.49 12.85 -0.98
C GLN A 248 -9.46 12.84 0.16
N GLY A 249 -8.67 11.78 0.22
CA GLY A 249 -7.68 11.58 1.28
C GLY A 249 -6.71 10.45 0.95
N SER A 250 -5.98 10.01 1.96
CA SER A 250 -5.02 8.92 1.90
C SER A 250 -5.42 7.76 2.82
N LEU A 251 -4.56 6.74 2.88
CA LEU A 251 -4.75 5.59 3.77
C LEU A 251 -4.68 5.99 5.24
N GLU A 252 -3.85 6.99 5.58
CA GLU A 252 -3.72 7.52 6.93
C GLU A 252 -5.05 8.11 7.46
N ASP A 253 -5.86 8.77 6.62
CA ASP A 253 -7.18 9.28 7.02
C ASP A 253 -8.13 8.15 7.47
N VAL A 254 -8.01 6.97 6.86
CA VAL A 254 -8.78 5.77 7.25
C VAL A 254 -8.26 5.23 8.59
N VAL A 255 -6.94 5.20 8.76
CA VAL A 255 -6.30 4.75 10.00
C VAL A 255 -6.68 5.65 11.18
N GLU A 256 -6.73 6.96 10.99
CA GLU A 256 -7.13 7.90 12.04
C GLU A 256 -8.54 7.60 12.56
N VAL A 257 -9.51 7.41 11.66
CA VAL A 257 -10.88 7.08 12.06
C VAL A 257 -10.95 5.69 12.69
N MET A 258 -10.22 4.70 12.16
CA MET A 258 -10.12 3.36 12.75
C MET A 258 -9.61 3.40 14.19
N LYS A 259 -8.52 4.14 14.46
CA LYS A 259 -7.96 4.29 15.81
C LYS A 259 -8.90 5.01 16.76
N SER A 260 -9.69 5.96 16.25
CA SER A 260 -10.71 6.66 17.06
C SER A 260 -11.89 5.76 17.47
N SER A 261 -12.02 4.57 16.87
CA SER A 261 -13.05 3.56 17.16
C SER A 261 -12.43 2.23 17.60
N GLU A 262 -11.26 2.27 18.24
CA GLU A 262 -10.50 1.08 18.63
C GLU A 262 -11.30 0.11 19.52
N GLU A 263 -12.24 0.62 20.32
CA GLU A 263 -13.11 -0.18 21.18
C GLU A 263 -14.01 -1.17 20.43
N LYS A 264 -14.17 -0.99 19.11
CA LYS A 264 -14.97 -1.86 18.23
C LYS A 264 -14.14 -2.91 17.51
N LEU A 265 -12.82 -2.92 17.70
CA LEU A 265 -11.92 -3.78 16.95
C LEU A 265 -11.71 -5.10 17.69
N GLY A 266 -12.05 -6.20 17.03
CA GLY A 266 -11.65 -7.54 17.47
C GLY A 266 -10.16 -7.80 17.24
N GLU A 267 -9.66 -8.91 17.79
CA GLU A 267 -8.29 -9.37 17.59
C GLU A 267 -8.26 -10.58 16.65
N TYR A 268 -7.29 -10.57 15.73
CA TYR A 268 -6.93 -11.72 14.91
C TYR A 268 -5.51 -12.17 15.22
N LYS A 269 -5.29 -13.48 15.35
CA LYS A 269 -3.99 -14.11 15.63
C LYS A 269 -3.74 -15.19 14.59
N GLY A 270 -2.55 -15.18 13.98
CA GLY A 270 -2.16 -16.18 12.98
C GLY A 270 -1.80 -15.55 11.64
N GLU A 271 -1.55 -16.43 10.66
CA GLU A 271 -1.21 -16.04 9.30
C GLU A 271 -2.47 -15.72 8.49
N LEU A 272 -2.40 -14.69 7.64
CA LEU A 272 -3.45 -14.39 6.68
C LEU A 272 -3.20 -15.20 5.42
N LEU A 273 -3.61 -16.46 5.41
CA LEU A 273 -3.36 -17.39 4.30
C LEU A 273 -4.64 -17.86 3.61
N SER A 274 -5.83 -17.51 4.06
CA SER A 274 -7.05 -18.10 3.53
C SER A 274 -7.40 -17.64 2.11
N SER A 275 -7.83 -18.59 1.27
CA SER A 275 -8.39 -18.31 -0.06
C SER A 275 -9.90 -18.10 -0.08
N HIS A 276 -10.53 -17.87 1.09
CA HIS A 276 -11.99 -17.84 1.23
C HIS A 276 -12.64 -16.67 0.46
N TYR A 277 -12.10 -15.45 0.58
CA TYR A 277 -12.62 -14.28 -0.14
C TYR A 277 -11.85 -13.95 -1.42
N HIS A 278 -10.57 -14.31 -1.48
CA HIS A 278 -9.74 -14.15 -2.67
C HIS A 278 -8.62 -15.18 -2.67
N SER A 279 -8.29 -15.74 -3.84
CA SER A 279 -7.23 -16.75 -3.97
C SER A 279 -5.86 -16.23 -3.51
N CYS A 280 -5.18 -17.01 -2.66
CA CYS A 280 -3.78 -16.80 -2.26
C CYS A 280 -2.77 -17.47 -3.21
N LEU A 281 -3.22 -17.98 -4.36
CA LEU A 281 -2.35 -18.35 -5.49
C LEU A 281 -1.14 -19.24 -5.17
N TYR A 282 -1.23 -20.19 -4.22
CA TYR A 282 -0.10 -21.01 -3.73
C TYR A 282 0.73 -21.73 -4.81
N GLY A 283 0.19 -21.93 -6.02
CA GLY A 283 0.94 -22.48 -7.15
C GLY A 283 2.19 -21.68 -7.51
N VAL A 284 2.30 -20.40 -7.13
CA VAL A 284 3.51 -19.60 -7.35
C VAL A 284 4.71 -20.11 -6.56
N TRP A 285 4.50 -20.87 -5.48
CA TRP A 285 5.58 -21.39 -4.65
C TRP A 285 6.46 -22.41 -5.39
N SER A 286 5.87 -23.20 -6.28
CA SER A 286 6.58 -24.17 -7.11
C SER A 286 6.82 -23.69 -8.55
N ALA A 287 6.24 -22.57 -8.96
CA ALA A 287 6.48 -22.02 -10.30
C ALA A 287 7.93 -21.56 -10.47
N ARG A 288 8.62 -22.05 -11.51
CA ARG A 288 10.00 -21.66 -11.87
C ARG A 288 10.97 -21.79 -10.69
N ILE A 289 11.08 -22.99 -10.11
CA ILE A 289 11.89 -23.29 -8.92
C ILE A 289 13.34 -22.75 -9.00
N TYR A 290 13.94 -22.74 -10.20
CA TYR A 290 15.29 -22.19 -10.38
C TYR A 290 15.41 -20.74 -9.88
N LEU A 291 14.36 -19.92 -9.97
CA LEU A 291 14.36 -18.56 -9.42
C LEU A 291 14.40 -18.56 -7.88
N LYS A 292 13.70 -19.50 -7.23
CA LYS A 292 13.72 -19.64 -5.77
C LYS A 292 15.11 -20.11 -5.30
N GLN A 293 15.74 -21.02 -6.02
CA GLN A 293 17.11 -21.48 -5.74
C GLN A 293 18.13 -20.34 -5.89
N LEU A 294 18.00 -19.52 -6.93
CA LEU A 294 18.85 -18.34 -7.13
C LEU A 294 18.63 -17.28 -6.05
N CYS A 295 17.37 -17.03 -5.66
CA CYS A 295 17.02 -16.13 -4.56
C CYS A 295 17.68 -16.61 -3.27
N PHE A 296 17.42 -17.86 -2.86
CA PHE A 296 17.99 -18.46 -1.66
C PHE A 296 19.53 -18.41 -1.65
N GLY A 297 20.18 -18.77 -2.76
CA GLY A 297 21.63 -18.71 -2.87
C GLY A 297 22.20 -17.29 -2.72
N SER A 298 21.47 -16.28 -3.22
CA SER A 298 21.84 -14.87 -3.09
C SER A 298 21.64 -14.37 -1.66
N GLU A 299 20.51 -14.69 -1.03
CA GLU A 299 20.21 -14.34 0.35
C GLU A 299 21.26 -14.94 1.29
N VAL A 300 21.52 -16.24 1.20
CA VAL A 300 22.53 -16.92 2.04
C VAL A 300 23.91 -16.30 1.87
N LYS A 301 24.31 -16.00 0.62
CA LYS A 301 25.61 -15.39 0.36
C LYS A 301 25.71 -14.00 1.00
N LEU A 302 24.65 -13.20 0.95
CA LEU A 302 24.68 -11.86 1.52
C LEU A 302 24.62 -11.89 3.05
N THR A 303 23.63 -12.56 3.63
CA THR A 303 23.32 -12.51 5.06
C THR A 303 24.22 -13.41 5.92
N HIS A 304 24.70 -14.52 5.38
CA HIS A 304 25.46 -15.51 6.16
C HIS A 304 26.95 -15.60 5.78
N LEU A 305 27.38 -14.89 4.73
CA LEU A 305 28.78 -14.87 4.32
C LEU A 305 29.32 -13.44 4.20
N VAL A 306 28.80 -12.64 3.27
CA VAL A 306 29.36 -11.32 2.94
C VAL A 306 29.26 -10.38 4.13
N GLU A 307 28.07 -10.15 4.68
CA GLU A 307 27.88 -9.19 5.77
C GLU A 307 28.61 -9.59 7.07
N PRO A 308 28.56 -10.86 7.52
CA PRO A 308 29.34 -11.28 8.68
C PRO A 308 30.85 -11.10 8.50
N LEU A 309 31.40 -11.44 7.32
CA LEU A 309 32.83 -11.27 7.03
C LEU A 309 33.23 -9.80 7.00
N TRP A 310 32.40 -8.92 6.42
CA TRP A 310 32.65 -7.48 6.45
C TRP A 310 32.55 -6.90 7.87
N ALA A 311 31.60 -7.38 8.68
CA ALA A 311 31.50 -6.97 10.08
C ALA A 311 32.75 -7.37 10.87
N LEU A 312 33.26 -8.60 10.66
CA LEU A 312 34.52 -9.04 11.26
C LEU A 312 35.72 -8.22 10.77
N ALA A 313 35.81 -7.93 9.47
CA ALA A 313 36.86 -7.09 8.92
C ALA A 313 36.82 -5.67 9.50
N TRP A 314 35.62 -5.12 9.70
CA TRP A 314 35.43 -3.81 10.33
C TRP A 314 35.90 -3.78 11.79
N LEU A 315 35.66 -4.85 12.56
CA LEU A 315 36.22 -5.01 13.91
C LEU A 315 37.76 -5.09 13.91
N LEU A 316 38.37 -5.44 12.77
CA LEU A 316 39.81 -5.43 12.53
C LEU A 316 40.29 -4.15 11.84
N GLU A 317 39.57 -3.05 12.05
CA GLU A 317 39.91 -1.69 11.55
C GLU A 317 39.93 -1.57 10.02
N LYS A 318 39.21 -2.45 9.30
CA LYS A 318 38.94 -2.26 7.86
C LYS A 318 37.68 -1.43 7.63
N ILE A 319 37.55 -0.88 6.43
CA ILE A 319 36.36 -0.10 6.03
C ILE A 319 35.19 -1.06 5.82
N TYR A 320 34.02 -0.74 6.40
CA TYR A 320 32.77 -1.43 6.11
C TYR A 320 32.09 -0.79 4.89
N PRO A 321 31.72 -1.55 3.84
CA PRO A 321 31.02 -1.02 2.68
C PRO A 321 29.55 -0.75 3.05
N SER A 322 29.26 0.47 3.50
CA SER A 322 27.94 0.87 3.99
C SER A 322 26.95 1.30 2.90
N GLU A 323 27.40 1.37 1.64
CA GLU A 323 26.63 1.77 0.46
C GLU A 323 26.31 0.59 -0.45
#